data_AF-A0A837IJZ3-F1
#
_entry.id   AF-A0A837IJZ3-F1
#
_cell.length_a   1.000
_cell.length_b   1.000
_cell.length_c   1.000
_cell.angle_alpha   90.00
_cell.angle_beta   90.00
_cell.angle_gamma   90.00
#
_symmetry.space_group_name_H-M   'P 1'
#
loop_
_entity.id
_entity.type
_entity.pdbx_description
1 polymer ?
#
loop_
_entity_poly.entity_id
_entity_poly.type
_entity_poly.pdbx_seq_one_letter_code
_entity_poly.pdbx_strand_id
1 'polypeptide(L)'
;MTFERDFAHHPLHYFVLLCILLVGLWGIFWFDYHRFLQLGILVSMAVSYVVWGVVHHAHHRDLHIKIVFEYLLVAIFAVLIFASLILRA
;
A
#
# COMPACT_ATOMS: atom_id res chain seq x y z
N MET A 1 3.40 -4.13 18.25
CA MET A 1 4.88 -4.31 18.23
C MET A 1 5.47 -3.35 17.19
N THR A 2 6.80 -3.17 17.09
CA THR A 2 7.38 -2.38 15.98
C THR A 2 7.36 -3.21 14.69
N PHE A 3 7.11 -2.57 13.54
CA PHE A 3 6.97 -3.20 12.21
C PHE A 3 8.03 -4.27 11.90
N GLU A 4 9.29 -4.00 12.26
CA GLU A 4 10.43 -4.91 12.04
C GLU A 4 10.29 -6.26 12.76
N ARG A 5 9.72 -6.27 13.97
CA ARG A 5 9.53 -7.51 14.74
C ARG A 5 8.37 -8.34 14.24
N ASP A 6 7.36 -7.70 13.66
CA ASP A 6 6.14 -8.36 13.16
C ASP A 6 6.35 -9.00 11.78
N PHE A 7 7.19 -8.38 10.93
CA PHE A 7 7.63 -8.94 9.64
C PHE A 7 8.22 -10.35 9.75
N ALA A 8 8.98 -10.62 10.80
CA ALA A 8 9.63 -11.91 11.02
C ALA A 8 8.64 -13.04 11.38
N HIS A 9 7.49 -12.70 11.96
CA HIS A 9 6.51 -13.69 12.43
C HIS A 9 5.47 -14.06 11.36
N HIS A 10 5.16 -13.16 10.42
CA HIS A 10 4.09 -13.35 9.42
C HIS A 10 4.53 -13.11 7.97
N PRO A 11 5.63 -13.73 7.49
CA PRO A 11 6.25 -13.39 6.20
C PRO A 11 5.31 -13.57 4.99
N LEU A 12 4.36 -14.51 5.06
CA LEU A 12 3.40 -14.75 3.99
C LEU A 12 2.44 -13.56 3.79
N HIS A 13 1.99 -12.91 4.86
CA HIS A 13 1.11 -11.73 4.75
C HIS A 13 1.82 -10.57 4.07
N TYR A 14 3.12 -10.39 4.34
CA TYR A 14 3.94 -9.37 3.69
C TYR A 14 4.28 -9.75 2.25
N PHE A 15 4.50 -11.03 1.95
CA PHE A 15 4.74 -11.50 0.59
C PHE A 15 3.52 -11.29 -0.31
N VAL A 16 2.31 -11.60 0.18
CA VAL A 16 1.06 -11.33 -0.56
C VAL A 16 0.91 -9.83 -0.84
N LEU A 17 1.15 -8.99 0.17
CA LEU A 17 1.10 -7.53 -0.01
C LEU A 17 2.12 -7.06 -1.04
N LEU A 18 3.35 -7.57 -0.99
CA LEU A 18 4.39 -7.26 -1.96
C LEU A 18 3.95 -7.63 -3.38
N CYS A 19 3.38 -8.82 -3.59
CA CYS A 19 2.87 -9.24 -4.89
C CYS A 19 1.77 -8.31 -5.41
N ILE A 20 0.81 -7.91 -4.56
CA ILE A 20 -0.26 -6.97 -4.92
C ILE A 20 0.35 -5.63 -5.37
N LEU A 21 1.33 -5.11 -4.61
CA LEU A 21 1.98 -3.85 -4.94
C LEU A 21 2.82 -3.92 -6.22
N LEU A 22 3.51 -5.03 -6.46
CA LEU A 22 4.28 -5.23 -7.69
C LEU A 22 3.37 -5.34 -8.93
N VAL A 23 2.24 -6.03 -8.81
CA VAL A 23 1.24 -6.10 -9.89
C VAL A 23 0.64 -4.72 -10.17
N GLY A 24 0.31 -3.96 -9.13
CA GLY A 24 -0.17 -2.59 -9.29
C GLY A 24 0.88 -1.67 -9.93
N LEU A 25 2.14 -1.76 -9.49
CA LEU A 25 3.24 -0.99 -10.07
C LEU A 25 3.46 -1.34 -11.55
N TRP A 26 3.42 -2.63 -11.89
CA TRP A 26 3.45 -3.08 -13.29
C TRP A 26 2.27 -2.48 -14.09
N GLY A 27 1.06 -2.48 -13.52
CA GLY A 27 -0.12 -1.85 -14.11
C GLY A 27 0.07 -0.36 -14.39
N ILE A 28 0.70 0.39 -13.47
CA ILE A 28 1.00 1.82 -13.69
C ILE A 28 1.86 2.02 -14.94
N PHE A 29 2.88 1.17 -15.16
CA PHE A 29 3.72 1.25 -16.37
C PHE A 29 3.01 0.77 -17.62
N TRP A 30 2.15 -0.25 -17.51
CA TRP A 30 1.42 -0.80 -18.66
C TRP A 30 0.36 0.16 -19.22
N PHE A 31 -0.28 0.95 -18.35
CA PHE A 31 -1.33 1.90 -18.72
C PHE A 31 -0.81 3.35 -18.81
N ASP A 32 0.44 3.56 -19.21
CA ASP A 32 1.08 4.89 -19.27
C ASP A 32 0.33 5.92 -20.15
N TYR A 33 -0.37 5.48 -21.18
CA TYR A 33 -1.21 6.33 -22.03
C TYR A 33 -2.51 6.79 -21.37
N HIS A 34 -2.93 6.18 -20.25
CA HIS A 34 -4.23 6.42 -19.62
C HIS A 34 -4.10 6.84 -18.15
N ARG A 35 -3.82 8.14 -17.94
CA ARG A 35 -3.62 8.74 -16.60
C ARG A 35 -4.73 8.39 -15.60
N PHE A 36 -6.00 8.38 -16.01
CA PHE A 36 -7.12 8.01 -15.12
C PHE A 36 -7.03 6.56 -14.62
N LEU A 37 -6.61 5.62 -15.46
CA LEU A 37 -6.40 4.23 -15.06
C LEU A 37 -5.19 4.12 -14.12
N GLN A 38 -4.09 4.82 -14.41
CA GLN A 38 -2.93 4.83 -13.52
C GLN A 38 -3.26 5.37 -12.12
N LEU A 39 -4.03 6.46 -12.03
CA LEU A 39 -4.49 7.00 -10.75
C LEU A 39 -5.45 6.04 -10.04
N GLY A 40 -6.34 5.38 -10.77
CA GLY A 40 -7.20 4.33 -10.21
C GLY A 40 -6.40 3.17 -9.62
N ILE A 41 -5.38 2.70 -10.34
CA ILE A 41 -4.46 1.65 -9.86
C ILE A 41 -3.71 2.13 -8.62
N LEU A 42 -3.14 3.33 -8.64
CA LEU A 42 -2.42 3.92 -7.52
C LEU A 42 -3.30 4.02 -6.25
N VAL A 43 -4.52 4.52 -6.38
CA VAL A 43 -5.48 4.59 -5.26
C VAL A 43 -5.84 3.19 -4.77
N SER A 44 -6.05 2.23 -5.69
CA SER A 44 -6.34 0.84 -5.31
C SER A 44 -5.19 0.21 -4.50
N MET A 45 -3.94 0.44 -4.91
CA MET A 45 -2.75 -0.03 -4.19
C MET A 45 -2.66 0.58 -2.78
N ALA A 46 -2.90 1.89 -2.66
CA ALA A 46 -2.89 2.59 -1.38
C ALA A 46 -3.97 2.07 -0.43
N VAL A 47 -5.19 1.88 -0.94
CA VAL A 47 -6.31 1.30 -0.16
C VAL A 47 -5.98 -0.13 0.27
N SER A 48 -5.48 -0.98 -0.64
CA SER A 48 -5.08 -2.35 -0.31
C SER A 48 -4.01 -2.38 0.77
N TYR A 49 -3.00 -1.50 0.71
CA TYR A 49 -1.96 -1.38 1.72
C TYR A 49 -2.53 -1.04 3.11
N VAL A 50 -3.39 -0.02 3.20
CA VAL A 50 -3.99 0.38 4.48
C VAL A 50 -4.92 -0.71 5.01
N VAL A 51 -5.84 -1.22 4.17
CA VAL A 51 -6.81 -2.24 4.59
C VAL A 51 -6.11 -3.50 5.05
N TRP A 52 -5.11 -3.98 4.30
CA TRP A 52 -4.37 -5.18 4.68
C TRP A 52 -3.57 -4.98 5.96
N GLY A 53 -2.90 -3.83 6.13
CA GLY A 53 -2.17 -3.49 7.35
C GLY A 53 -3.08 -3.46 8.58
N VAL A 54 -4.26 -2.84 8.46
CA VAL A 54 -5.28 -2.79 9.52
C VAL A 54 -5.84 -4.18 9.82
N VAL A 55 -6.24 -4.94 8.81
CA VAL A 55 -6.78 -6.31 8.99
C VAL A 55 -5.76 -7.23 9.64
N HIS A 56 -4.49 -7.14 9.22
CA HIS A 56 -3.39 -7.90 9.83
C HIS A 56 -3.29 -7.62 11.33
N HIS A 57 -3.20 -6.35 11.73
CA HIS A 57 -3.04 -6.00 13.15
C HIS A 57 -4.34 -6.20 13.95
N ALA A 58 -5.51 -6.08 13.31
CA ALA A 58 -6.78 -6.41 13.94
C ALA A 58 -6.87 -7.90 14.29
N HIS A 59 -6.44 -8.77 13.36
CA HIS A 59 -6.43 -10.22 13.55
C HIS A 59 -5.48 -10.65 14.67
N HIS A 60 -4.30 -10.00 14.77
CA HIS A 60 -3.31 -10.27 15.82
C HIS A 60 -3.59 -9.55 17.15
N ARG A 61 -4.73 -8.84 17.25
CA ARG A 61 -5.19 -8.09 18.43
C ARG A 61 -4.19 -7.05 18.93
N ASP A 62 -3.35 -6.54 18.05
CA ASP A 62 -2.35 -5.51 18.35
C ASP A 62 -2.61 -4.21 17.55
N LEU A 63 -3.83 -4.07 17.02
CA LEU A 63 -4.27 -2.85 16.36
C LEU A 63 -4.36 -1.69 17.35
N HIS A 64 -3.42 -0.76 17.21
CA HIS A 64 -3.43 0.53 17.89
C HIS A 64 -3.71 1.65 16.89
N ILE A 65 -4.39 2.72 17.33
CA ILE A 65 -4.68 3.88 16.48
C ILE A 65 -3.41 4.47 15.86
N LYS A 66 -2.29 4.44 16.60
CA LYS A 66 -0.97 4.84 16.11
C LYS A 66 -0.58 4.08 14.84
N ILE A 67 -0.79 2.77 14.82
CA ILE A 67 -0.47 1.91 13.68
C ILE A 67 -1.34 2.28 12.48
N VAL A 68 -2.64 2.50 12.68
CA VAL A 68 -3.54 2.96 11.61
C VAL A 68 -3.02 4.25 10.97
N PHE A 69 -2.57 5.21 11.78
CA PHE A 69 -1.95 6.45 11.28
C PHE A 69 -0.63 6.21 10.53
N GLU A 70 0.21 5.28 10.98
CA GLU A 70 1.44 4.92 10.27
C GLU A 70 1.13 4.41 8.85
N TYR A 71 0.19 3.46 8.71
CA TYR A 71 -0.23 2.95 7.39
C TYR A 71 -0.87 4.04 6.52
N LEU A 72 -1.75 4.87 7.10
CA LEU A 72 -2.43 5.93 6.38
C LEU A 72 -1.45 7.00 5.87
N LEU A 73 -0.50 7.43 6.71
CA LEU A 73 0.50 8.43 6.33
C LEU A 73 1.38 7.90 5.19
N VAL A 74 1.87 6.67 5.29
CA VAL A 74 2.68 6.05 4.22
C VAL A 74 1.89 5.97 2.91
N ALA A 75 0.62 5.55 2.97
CA ALA A 75 -0.24 5.49 1.80
C ALA A 75 -0.46 6.87 1.16
N ILE A 76 -0.73 7.90 1.96
CA ILE A 76 -0.89 9.27 1.48
C ILE A 76 0.40 9.78 0.83
N PHE A 77 1.55 9.58 1.47
CA PHE A 77 2.85 9.99 0.90
C PHE A 77 3.12 9.29 -0.44
N ALA A 78 2.86 7.99 -0.52
CA ALA A 78 3.02 7.24 -1.76
C ALA A 78 2.09 7.80 -2.87
N VAL A 79 0.80 8.00 -2.55
CA VAL A 79 -0.15 8.58 -3.51
C VAL A 79 0.30 9.96 -3.99
N LEU A 80 0.74 10.84 -3.09
CA LEU A 80 1.20 12.18 -3.45
C LEU A 80 2.42 12.14 -4.38
N ILE A 81 3.42 11.31 -4.08
CA ILE A 81 4.62 11.16 -4.90
C ILE A 81 4.25 10.62 -6.28
N PHE A 82 3.56 9.48 -6.35
CA PHE A 82 3.24 8.85 -7.64
C PHE A 82 2.24 9.66 -8.46
N ALA A 83 1.22 10.25 -7.84
CA ALA A 83 0.28 11.11 -8.54
C ALA A 83 0.98 12.35 -9.12
N SER A 84 1.96 12.93 -8.40
CA SER A 84 2.74 14.06 -8.94
C SER A 84 3.52 13.69 -10.20
N LEU A 85 4.03 12.45 -10.28
CA LEU A 85 4.75 11.95 -11.45
C LEU A 85 3.78 11.65 -12.60
N ILE A 86 2.67 10.97 -12.33
CA ILE A 86 1.65 10.62 -13.33
C ILE A 86 1.00 11.86 -13.93
N LEU A 87 0.73 12.89 -13.12
CA LEU A 87 0.08 14.12 -13.57
C LEU A 87 1.06 15.06 -14.31
N ARG A 88 2.37 14.91 -14.09
CA ARG A 88 3.41 15.66 -14.80
C ARG A 88 3.74 15.06 -16.17
N ALA A 89 3.73 13.73 -16.28
CA ALA A 89 4.01 12.99 -17.52
C ALA A 89 2.89 13.18 -18.54
#